data_AF-A0A9X6K7L8-F1
#
_entry.id   AF-A0A9X6K7L8-F1
#
_cell.length_a   1.000
_cell.length_b   1.000
_cell.length_c   1.000
_cell.angle_alpha   90.00
_cell.angle_beta   90.00
_cell.angle_gamma   90.00
#
_symmetry.space_group_name_H-M   'P 1'
#
loop_
_entity.id
_entity.type
_entity.pdbx_description
1 polymer ?
#
loop_
_entity_poly.entity_id
_entity_poly.type
_entity_poly.pdbx_seq_one_letter_code
_entity_poly.pdbx_strand_id
1 'polypeptide(L)'
;MAKVKIELDVDWLEEGENLDELIKNQVITGLQDRLIQKAEQKVLAKIEREVEEKANEVVDNFIHGALEKKIDELKIPYKKSGWGSEVELMPISEFIGMRYERYLTEKTLDENGREAKYSGDRKLSISEYFIQNYLAKELTSKVSTMIQTARKDAEETIVKALENNLKEQLSVDIIQRLNIPQMLESLQSKATELDIKE
;
A
#
# COMPACT_ATOMS: atom_id res chain seq x y z
N MET A 1 -59.91 21.59 32.50
CA MET A 1 -59.79 21.52 31.03
C MET A 1 -60.20 22.87 30.47
N ALA A 2 -59.23 23.72 30.12
CA ALA A 2 -59.52 25.00 29.52
C ALA A 2 -59.68 24.81 28.01
N LYS A 3 -60.90 25.02 27.50
CA LYS A 3 -61.12 25.21 26.06
C LYS A 3 -60.86 26.68 25.78
N VAL A 4 -59.68 26.97 25.23
CA VAL A 4 -59.35 28.31 24.75
C VAL A 4 -59.99 28.46 23.38
N LYS A 5 -60.98 29.34 23.27
CA LYS A 5 -61.60 29.73 22.00
C LYS A 5 -60.90 31.02 21.58
N ILE A 6 -60.11 30.97 20.51
CA ILE A 6 -59.41 32.13 19.96
C ILE A 6 -60.27 32.65 18.81
N GLU A 7 -60.88 33.81 18.99
CA GLU A 7 -61.49 34.59 17.92
C GLU A 7 -60.49 35.69 17.55
N LEU A 8 -59.98 35.62 16.32
CA LEU A 8 -58.94 36.48 15.77
C LEU A 8 -59.62 37.36 14.71
N ASP A 9 -59.95 38.60 15.05
CA ASP A 9 -60.39 39.58 14.05
C ASP A 9 -59.17 40.07 13.28
N VAL A 10 -59.10 39.69 12.00
CA VAL A 10 -58.01 40.03 11.09
C VAL A 10 -58.47 41.18 10.22
N ASP A 11 -58.24 42.41 10.68
CA ASP A 11 -58.67 43.64 10.01
C ASP A 11 -57.66 44.14 8.94
N TRP A 12 -57.05 43.21 8.19
CA TRP A 12 -56.12 43.56 7.09
C TRP A 12 -56.08 42.58 5.91
N LEU A 13 -57.10 41.74 5.73
CA LEU A 13 -57.23 40.91 4.52
C LEU A 13 -58.56 41.21 3.83
N GLU A 14 -58.48 41.86 2.66
CA GLU A 14 -59.56 41.81 1.70
C GLU A 14 -59.80 40.34 1.29
N GLU A 15 -61.08 39.97 1.23
CA GLU A 15 -61.57 38.65 0.80
C GLU A 15 -61.06 38.33 -0.62
N GLY A 16 -60.26 37.27 -0.77
CA GLY A 16 -60.03 36.67 -2.09
C GLY A 16 -58.86 35.72 -2.26
N GLU A 17 -57.75 35.89 -1.54
CA GLU A 17 -56.55 35.10 -1.81
C GLU A 17 -56.24 34.10 -0.69
N ASN A 18 -56.41 32.82 -1.02
CA ASN A 18 -56.07 31.70 -0.13
C ASN A 18 -54.59 31.76 0.24
N LEU A 19 -54.30 32.11 1.49
CA LEU A 19 -52.96 32.11 2.10
C LEU A 19 -52.18 30.81 1.81
N ASP A 20 -52.90 29.70 1.68
CA ASP A 20 -52.37 28.36 1.39
C ASP A 20 -51.79 28.24 -0.04
N GLU A 21 -52.33 28.99 -1.00
CA GLU A 21 -51.88 29.04 -2.40
C GLU A 21 -50.63 29.91 -2.57
N LEU A 22 -50.56 31.02 -1.82
CA LEU A 22 -49.37 31.87 -1.72
C LEU A 22 -48.19 31.12 -1.07
N ILE A 23 -48.42 30.40 0.03
CA ILE A 23 -47.38 29.61 0.69
C ILE A 23 -46.92 28.46 -0.23
N LYS A 24 -47.83 27.77 -0.91
CA LYS A 24 -47.49 26.72 -1.89
C LYS A 24 -46.64 27.25 -3.04
N ASN A 25 -47.03 28.38 -3.63
CA ASN A 25 -46.27 28.99 -4.72
C ASN A 25 -44.89 29.45 -4.26
N GLN A 26 -44.79 30.08 -3.09
CA GLN A 26 -43.50 30.52 -2.55
C GLN A 26 -42.56 29.34 -2.22
N VAL A 27 -43.10 28.23 -1.72
CA VAL A 27 -42.33 27.00 -1.48
C VAL A 27 -41.91 26.32 -2.79
N ILE A 28 -42.81 26.26 -3.79
CA ILE A 28 -42.51 25.67 -5.10
C ILE A 28 -41.44 26.49 -5.83
N THR A 29 -41.57 27.81 -5.88
CA THR A 29 -40.57 28.70 -6.48
C THR A 29 -39.25 28.63 -5.71
N GLY A 30 -39.29 28.64 -4.37
CA GLY A 30 -38.07 28.50 -3.56
C GLY A 30 -37.38 27.14 -3.72
N LEU A 31 -38.13 26.06 -3.97
CA LEU A 31 -37.56 24.74 -4.29
C LEU A 31 -37.00 24.71 -5.72
N GLN A 32 -37.70 25.30 -6.70
CA GLN A 32 -37.23 25.43 -8.08
C GLN A 32 -35.93 26.24 -8.14
N ASP A 33 -35.87 27.40 -7.49
CA ASP A 33 -34.67 28.25 -7.45
C ASP A 33 -33.49 27.53 -6.79
N ARG A 34 -33.73 26.80 -5.69
CA ARG A 34 -32.68 26.00 -5.04
C ARG A 34 -32.21 24.83 -5.90
N LEU A 35 -33.09 24.22 -6.69
CA LEU A 35 -32.73 23.14 -7.61
C LEU A 35 -31.94 23.69 -8.81
N ILE A 36 -32.35 24.84 -9.36
CA ILE A 36 -31.65 25.53 -10.45
C ILE A 36 -30.26 25.97 -9.97
N GLN A 37 -30.14 26.63 -8.81
CA GLN A 37 -28.84 27.03 -8.26
C GLN A 37 -27.91 25.83 -8.00
N LYS A 38 -28.44 24.71 -7.49
CA LYS A 38 -27.63 23.49 -7.30
C LYS A 38 -27.22 22.84 -8.62
N ALA A 39 -28.07 22.90 -9.64
CA ALA A 39 -27.74 22.41 -10.97
C ALA A 39 -26.67 23.30 -11.63
N GLU A 40 -26.81 24.62 -11.55
CA GLU A 40 -25.84 25.61 -12.05
C GLU A 40 -24.50 25.46 -11.36
N GLN A 41 -24.46 25.35 -10.03
CA GLN A 41 -23.21 25.13 -9.29
C GLN A 41 -22.52 23.82 -9.68
N LYS A 42 -23.26 22.73 -9.89
CA LYS A 42 -22.68 21.46 -10.34
C LYS A 42 -22.16 21.54 -11.77
N VAL A 43 -22.85 22.26 -12.65
CA VAL A 43 -22.42 22.48 -14.03
C VAL A 43 -21.19 23.37 -14.07
N LEU A 44 -21.17 24.47 -13.31
CA LEU A 44 -20.00 25.35 -13.17
C LEU A 44 -18.79 24.60 -12.62
N ALA A 45 -18.95 23.84 -11.53
CA ALA A 45 -17.86 23.06 -10.96
C ALA A 45 -17.33 22.00 -11.95
N LYS A 46 -18.21 21.39 -12.76
CA LYS A 46 -17.80 20.44 -13.80
C LYS A 46 -17.03 21.14 -14.93
N ILE A 47 -17.49 22.31 -15.36
CA ILE A 47 -16.82 23.12 -16.38
C ILE A 47 -15.46 23.61 -15.87
N GLU A 48 -15.38 24.14 -14.66
CA GLU A 48 -14.12 24.58 -14.03
C GLU A 48 -13.12 23.43 -13.96
N ARG A 49 -13.57 22.24 -13.54
CA ARG A 49 -12.71 21.05 -13.49
C ARG A 49 -12.23 20.61 -14.88
N GLU A 50 -13.11 20.58 -15.88
CA GLU A 50 -12.72 20.24 -17.26
C GLU A 50 -11.80 21.30 -17.89
N VAL A 51 -11.98 22.58 -17.53
CA VAL A 51 -11.11 23.68 -17.96
C VAL A 51 -9.75 23.58 -17.28
N GLU A 52 -9.70 23.25 -15.98
CA GLU A 52 -8.46 23.05 -15.23
C GLU A 52 -7.69 21.83 -15.74
N GLU A 53 -8.36 20.70 -15.97
CA GLU A 53 -7.75 19.50 -16.56
C GLU A 53 -7.16 19.81 -17.94
N LYS A 54 -7.90 20.49 -18.82
CA LYS A 54 -7.39 20.88 -20.15
C LYS A 54 -6.29 21.94 -20.09
N ALA A 55 -6.36 22.88 -19.14
CA ALA A 55 -5.33 23.88 -18.95
C ALA A 55 -4.01 23.23 -18.51
N ASN A 56 -4.08 22.30 -17.56
CA ASN A 56 -2.92 21.52 -17.11
C ASN A 56 -2.35 20.67 -18.25
N GLU A 57 -3.19 20.00 -19.04
CA GLU A 57 -2.74 19.23 -20.20
C GLU A 57 -2.03 20.12 -21.24
N VAL A 58 -2.55 21.31 -21.51
CA VAL A 58 -1.90 22.27 -22.43
C VAL A 58 -0.57 22.78 -21.88
N VAL A 59 -0.50 23.06 -20.58
CA VAL A 59 0.75 23.46 -19.90
C VAL A 59 1.77 22.34 -19.93
N ASP A 60 1.39 21.11 -19.62
CA ASP A 60 2.27 19.95 -19.62
C ASP A 60 2.78 19.64 -21.03
N ASN A 61 1.91 19.73 -22.04
CA ASN A 61 2.29 19.57 -23.45
C ASN A 61 3.22 20.71 -23.92
N PHE A 62 3.00 21.94 -23.44
CA PHE A 62 3.89 23.06 -23.72
C PHE A 62 5.26 22.87 -23.04
N ILE A 63 5.29 22.45 -21.78
CA ILE A 63 6.52 22.16 -21.04
C ILE A 63 7.28 21.02 -21.73
N HIS A 64 6.61 19.92 -22.07
CA HIS A 64 7.22 18.82 -22.81
C HIS A 64 7.77 19.29 -24.16
N GLY A 65 6.95 19.92 -25.00
CA GLY A 65 7.38 20.35 -26.33
C GLY A 65 8.45 21.44 -26.33
N ALA A 66 8.44 22.34 -25.35
CA ALA A 66 9.46 23.37 -25.21
C ALA A 66 10.78 22.78 -24.68
N LEU A 67 10.72 21.89 -23.69
CA LEU A 67 11.90 21.24 -23.12
C LEU A 67 12.52 20.23 -24.08
N GLU A 68 11.72 19.44 -24.79
CA GLU A 68 12.20 18.47 -25.79
C GLU A 68 13.02 19.18 -26.88
N LYS A 69 12.46 20.26 -27.46
CA LYS A 69 13.17 21.09 -28.43
C LYS A 69 14.43 21.72 -27.85
N LYS A 70 14.40 22.18 -26.60
CA LYS A 70 15.56 22.79 -25.93
C LYS A 70 16.65 21.77 -25.61
N ILE A 71 16.28 20.54 -25.26
CA ILE A 71 17.21 19.44 -24.98
C ILE A 71 17.90 19.00 -26.28
N ASP A 72 17.16 18.91 -27.38
CA ASP A 72 17.70 18.56 -28.70
C ASP A 72 18.68 19.62 -29.24
N GLU A 73 18.39 20.89 -28.98
CA GLU A 73 19.27 22.00 -29.36
C GLU A 73 20.52 22.12 -28.47
N LEU A 74 20.46 21.62 -27.24
CA LEU A 74 21.55 21.79 -26.28
C LEU A 74 22.68 20.81 -26.58
N LYS A 75 23.87 21.37 -26.80
CA LYS A 75 25.09 20.61 -27.05
C LYS A 75 26.12 20.90 -25.98
N ILE A 76 26.77 19.85 -25.52
CA ILE A 76 27.81 19.91 -24.50
C ILE A 76 29.17 19.83 -25.20
N PRO A 77 30.07 20.79 -24.95
CA PRO A 77 31.45 20.69 -25.43
C PRO A 77 32.16 19.53 -24.72
N TYR A 78 32.65 18.57 -25.51
CA TYR A 78 33.36 17.40 -25.01
C TYR A 78 34.71 17.25 -25.71
N LYS A 79 35.77 17.01 -24.94
CA LYS A 79 37.12 16.82 -25.48
C LYS A 79 37.27 15.42 -26.06
N LYS A 80 37.77 15.33 -27.29
CA LYS A 80 38.04 14.04 -27.96
C LYS A 80 39.13 13.23 -27.27
N SER A 81 40.11 13.91 -26.68
CA SER A 81 41.19 13.28 -25.93
C SER A 81 41.66 14.15 -24.77
N GLY A 82 42.25 13.52 -23.75
CA GLY A 82 42.78 14.23 -22.58
C GLY A 82 43.96 15.16 -22.88
N TRP A 83 44.65 14.94 -24.01
CA TRP A 83 45.88 15.65 -24.39
C TRP A 83 45.69 16.63 -25.55
N GLY A 84 44.58 16.55 -26.29
CA GLY A 84 44.26 17.43 -27.40
C GLY A 84 43.47 18.69 -26.98
N SER A 85 43.55 19.73 -27.81
CA SER A 85 42.74 20.95 -27.68
C SER A 85 41.43 20.90 -28.47
N GLU A 86 41.20 19.84 -29.24
CA GLU A 86 40.00 19.67 -30.07
C GLU A 86 38.79 19.31 -29.20
N VAL A 87 37.72 20.09 -29.36
CA VAL A 87 36.46 19.97 -28.62
C VAL A 87 35.34 19.78 -29.63
N GLU A 88 34.54 18.75 -29.42
CA GLU A 88 33.38 18.42 -30.24
C GLU A 88 32.10 18.73 -29.47
N LEU A 89 31.06 19.19 -30.18
CA LEU A 89 29.77 19.51 -29.60
C LEU A 89 28.85 18.29 -29.69
N MET A 90 28.66 17.61 -28.55
CA MET A 90 27.86 16.40 -28.45
C MET A 90 26.44 16.75 -27.95
N PRO A 91 25.37 16.15 -28.51
CA PRO A 91 24.02 16.26 -27.95
C PRO A 91 23.96 15.78 -26.49
N ILE A 92 23.09 16.39 -25.67
CA ILE A 92 22.91 15.95 -24.27
C ILE A 92 22.61 14.45 -24.17
N SER A 93 21.70 13.95 -25.03
CA SER A 93 21.25 12.56 -24.99
C SER A 93 22.40 11.57 -25.14
N GLU A 94 23.28 11.82 -26.11
CA GLU A 94 24.47 11.02 -26.39
C GLU A 94 25.50 11.14 -25.24
N PHE A 95 25.68 12.34 -24.69
CA PHE A 95 26.54 12.56 -23.53
C PHE A 95 26.05 11.80 -22.28
N ILE A 96 24.75 11.86 -21.99
CA ILE A 96 24.12 11.12 -20.88
C ILE A 96 24.29 9.62 -21.10
N GLY A 97 24.04 9.13 -22.33
CA GLY A 97 24.24 7.73 -22.69
C GLY A 97 25.68 7.28 -22.43
N MET A 98 26.67 8.05 -22.88
CA MET A 98 28.09 7.76 -22.63
C MET A 98 28.42 7.76 -21.13
N ARG A 99 27.88 8.71 -20.36
CA ARG A 99 28.10 8.78 -18.90
C ARG A 99 27.46 7.60 -18.17
N TYR A 100 26.27 7.20 -18.61
CA TYR A 100 25.56 6.05 -18.07
C TYR A 100 26.31 4.75 -18.37
N GLU A 101 26.81 4.59 -19.60
CA GLU A 101 27.61 3.43 -19.97
C GLU A 101 28.88 3.33 -19.11
N ARG A 102 29.58 4.44 -18.87
CA ARG A 102 30.72 4.47 -17.94
C ARG A 102 30.32 4.11 -16.52
N TYR A 103 29.19 4.60 -16.04
CA TYR A 103 28.69 4.25 -14.72
C TYR A 103 28.47 2.73 -14.57
N LEU A 104 28.00 2.08 -15.64
CA LEU A 104 27.77 0.64 -15.66
C LEU A 104 29.05 -0.18 -15.78
N THR A 105 29.99 0.24 -16.64
CA THR A 105 31.10 -0.60 -17.10
C THR A 105 32.48 -0.19 -16.56
N GLU A 106 32.68 1.11 -16.26
CA GLU A 106 33.98 1.61 -15.87
C GLU A 106 34.27 1.25 -14.41
N LYS A 107 35.25 0.37 -14.23
CA LYS A 107 35.76 0.02 -12.91
C LYS A 107 36.53 1.19 -12.36
N THR A 108 35.97 1.85 -11.36
CA THR A 108 36.54 3.04 -10.71
C THR A 108 36.71 2.83 -9.21
N LEU A 109 36.00 1.86 -8.64
CA LEU A 109 35.97 1.62 -7.21
C LEU A 109 36.86 0.43 -6.83
N ASP A 110 37.43 0.51 -5.62
CA ASP A 110 38.03 -0.62 -4.94
C ASP A 110 36.96 -1.58 -4.36
N GLU A 111 37.39 -2.65 -3.70
CA GLU A 111 36.47 -3.64 -3.08
C GLU A 111 35.57 -3.06 -1.99
N ASN A 112 35.97 -1.93 -1.40
CA ASN A 112 35.23 -1.26 -0.33
C ASN A 112 34.33 -0.14 -0.87
N GLY A 113 34.27 0.07 -2.18
CA GLY A 113 33.49 1.13 -2.81
C GLY A 113 34.13 2.52 -2.75
N ARG A 114 35.43 2.61 -2.51
CA ARG A 114 36.18 3.87 -2.55
C ARG A 114 36.79 4.08 -3.92
N GLU A 115 36.93 5.32 -4.35
CA GLU A 115 37.59 5.63 -5.61
C GLU A 115 39.06 5.17 -5.57
N ALA A 116 39.41 4.25 -6.47
CA ALA A 116 40.72 3.63 -6.50
C ALA A 116 41.74 4.56 -7.16
N LYS A 117 42.81 4.88 -6.41
CA LYS A 117 43.88 5.77 -6.86
C LYS A 117 44.70 5.19 -8.02
N TYR A 118 44.86 3.87 -8.04
CA TYR A 118 45.62 3.17 -9.08
C TYR A 118 44.73 2.27 -9.92
N SER A 119 45.08 2.10 -11.19
CA SER A 119 44.28 1.28 -12.10
C SER A 119 44.22 -0.21 -11.71
N GLY A 120 45.23 -0.72 -11.01
CA GLY A 120 45.26 -2.10 -10.54
C GLY A 120 44.28 -2.38 -9.38
N ASP A 121 43.89 -1.34 -8.64
CA ASP A 121 43.01 -1.46 -7.48
C ASP A 121 41.52 -1.30 -7.85
N ARG A 122 41.25 -0.90 -9.11
CA ARG A 122 39.89 -0.74 -9.64
C ARG A 122 39.27 -2.11 -9.90
N LYS A 123 38.36 -2.54 -9.03
CA LYS A 123 37.74 -3.87 -9.12
C LYS A 123 36.27 -3.82 -9.53
N LEU A 124 35.56 -2.77 -9.12
CA LEU A 124 34.11 -2.65 -9.27
C LEU A 124 33.74 -1.37 -10.01
N SER A 125 32.71 -1.45 -10.84
CA SER A 125 31.98 -0.27 -11.29
C SER A 125 31.06 0.25 -10.18
N ILE A 126 30.57 1.48 -10.36
CA ILE A 126 29.68 2.10 -9.38
C ILE A 126 28.36 1.31 -9.32
N SER A 127 27.82 0.91 -10.47
CA SER A 127 26.60 0.10 -10.52
C SER A 127 26.77 -1.27 -9.85
N GLU A 128 27.89 -1.95 -10.12
CA GLU A 128 28.21 -3.27 -9.53
C GLU A 128 28.25 -3.19 -8.01
N TYR A 129 28.91 -2.17 -7.45
CA TYR A 129 28.99 -1.95 -6.01
C TYR A 129 27.61 -1.72 -5.37
N PHE A 130 26.78 -0.87 -5.98
CA PHE A 130 25.42 -0.62 -5.47
C PHE A 130 24.55 -1.88 -5.52
N ILE A 131 24.60 -2.63 -6.63
CA ILE A 131 23.86 -3.89 -6.77
C ILE A 131 24.33 -4.89 -5.72
N GLN A 132 25.64 -5.07 -5.54
CA GLN A 132 26.18 -5.98 -4.53
C GLN A 132 25.76 -5.59 -3.12
N ASN A 133 25.83 -4.31 -2.76
CA ASN A 133 25.40 -3.85 -1.44
C ASN A 133 23.89 -4.02 -1.20
N TYR A 134 23.08 -3.71 -2.21
CA TYR A 134 21.64 -3.90 -2.12
C TYR A 134 21.29 -5.39 -1.96
N LEU A 135 21.87 -6.25 -2.80
CA LEU A 135 21.69 -7.70 -2.71
C LEU A 135 22.18 -8.26 -1.38
N ALA A 136 23.33 -7.81 -0.89
CA ALA A 136 23.86 -8.22 0.41
C ALA A 136 22.89 -7.85 1.53
N LYS A 137 22.39 -6.61 1.55
CA LYS A 137 21.44 -6.14 2.57
C LYS A 137 20.12 -6.94 2.53
N GLU A 138 19.53 -7.10 1.35
CA GLU A 138 18.27 -7.85 1.19
C GLU A 138 18.44 -9.32 1.55
N LEU A 139 19.55 -9.94 1.13
CA LEU A 139 19.84 -11.32 1.45
C LEU A 139 20.06 -11.51 2.95
N THR A 140 20.87 -10.67 3.59
CA THR A 140 21.09 -10.72 5.04
C THR A 140 19.79 -10.55 5.81
N SER A 141 18.94 -9.60 5.40
CA SER A 141 17.62 -9.39 6.01
C SER A 141 16.71 -10.63 5.88
N LYS A 142 16.64 -11.21 4.68
CA LYS A 142 15.81 -12.38 4.40
C LYS A 142 16.31 -13.63 5.13
N VAL A 143 17.62 -13.83 5.17
CA VAL A 143 18.26 -14.93 5.91
C VAL A 143 18.01 -14.77 7.42
N SER A 144 18.17 -13.55 7.96
CA SER A 144 17.88 -13.28 9.37
C SER A 144 16.42 -13.60 9.72
N THR A 145 15.48 -13.16 8.89
CA THR A 145 14.05 -13.47 9.06
C THR A 145 13.79 -14.97 9.01
N MET A 146 14.39 -15.68 8.04
CA MET A 146 14.25 -17.12 7.92
C MET A 146 14.78 -17.87 9.15
N ILE A 147 15.92 -17.45 9.70
CA ILE A 147 16.50 -18.03 10.93
C ILE A 147 15.56 -17.80 12.13
N GLN A 148 14.99 -16.60 12.25
CA GLN A 148 14.05 -16.29 13.32
C GLN A 148 12.78 -17.15 13.22
N THR A 149 12.22 -17.30 12.02
CA THR A 149 11.06 -18.16 11.79
C THR A 149 11.38 -19.62 12.08
N ALA A 150 12.51 -20.15 11.57
CA ALA A 150 12.92 -21.53 11.82
C ALA A 150 13.14 -21.82 13.32
N ARG A 151 13.70 -20.86 14.07
CA ARG A 151 13.83 -20.98 15.52
C ARG A 151 12.46 -21.03 16.19
N LYS A 152 11.55 -20.13 15.83
CA LYS A 152 10.19 -20.12 16.38
C LYS A 152 9.44 -21.41 16.08
N ASP A 153 9.53 -21.91 14.84
CA ASP A 153 8.90 -23.17 14.43
C ASP A 153 9.48 -24.37 15.19
N ALA A 154 10.79 -24.38 15.43
CA ALA A 154 11.43 -25.40 16.26
C ALA A 154 10.93 -25.32 17.72
N GLU A 155 10.85 -24.13 18.30
CA GLU A 155 10.31 -23.91 19.65
C GLU A 155 8.85 -24.39 19.74
N GLU A 156 7.99 -24.01 18.80
CA GLU A 156 6.59 -24.48 18.75
C GLU A 156 6.49 -26.00 18.59
N THR A 157 7.36 -26.59 17.77
CA THR A 157 7.38 -28.05 17.56
C THR A 157 7.82 -28.79 18.83
N ILE A 158 8.83 -28.27 19.54
CA ILE A 158 9.28 -28.82 20.82
C ILE A 158 8.16 -28.70 21.87
N VAL A 159 7.50 -27.53 21.96
CA VAL A 159 6.39 -27.33 22.89
C VAL A 159 5.24 -28.30 22.59
N LYS A 160 4.83 -28.43 21.32
CA LYS A 160 3.78 -29.39 20.91
C LYS A 160 4.18 -30.84 21.22
N ALA A 161 5.44 -31.21 20.98
CA ALA A 161 5.92 -32.55 21.29
C ALA A 161 5.90 -32.83 22.81
N LEU A 162 6.33 -31.86 23.62
CA LEU A 162 6.27 -31.96 25.08
C LEU A 162 4.83 -32.01 25.59
N GLU A 163 3.93 -31.16 25.08
CA GLU A 163 2.50 -31.19 25.43
C GLU A 163 1.86 -32.54 25.12
N ASN A 164 2.13 -33.09 23.94
CA ASN A 164 1.61 -34.40 23.54
C ASN A 164 2.18 -35.51 24.43
N ASN A 165 3.49 -35.49 24.70
CA ASN A 165 4.11 -36.49 25.58
C ASN A 165 3.56 -36.42 27.02
N LEU A 166 3.36 -35.21 27.55
CA LEU A 166 2.75 -35.02 28.88
C LEU A 166 1.30 -35.51 28.91
N LYS A 167 0.50 -35.25 27.85
CA LYS A 167 -0.87 -35.78 27.74
C LYS A 167 -0.90 -37.31 27.69
N GLU A 168 0.00 -37.93 26.94
CA GLU A 168 0.15 -39.38 26.88
C GLU A 168 0.53 -39.97 28.24
N GLN A 169 1.55 -39.41 28.90
CA GLN A 169 1.99 -39.87 30.23
C GLN A 169 0.90 -39.71 31.29
N LEU A 170 0.19 -38.56 31.32
CA LEU A 170 -0.92 -38.35 32.24
C LEU A 170 -2.07 -39.32 31.98
N SER A 171 -2.39 -39.59 30.72
CA SER A 171 -3.43 -40.56 30.36
C SER A 171 -3.08 -41.97 30.85
N VAL A 172 -1.82 -42.39 30.68
CA VAL A 172 -1.33 -43.68 31.17
C VAL A 172 -1.34 -43.73 32.70
N ASP A 173 -0.84 -42.71 33.39
CA ASP A 173 -0.83 -42.66 34.86
C ASP A 173 -2.26 -42.67 35.44
N ILE A 174 -3.21 -41.98 34.80
CA ILE A 174 -4.63 -42.01 35.20
C ILE A 174 -5.23 -43.41 35.02
N ILE A 175 -4.99 -44.08 33.89
CA ILE A 175 -5.48 -45.44 33.64
C ILE A 175 -4.92 -46.44 34.66
N GLN A 176 -3.63 -46.30 35.00
CA GLN A 176 -2.97 -47.14 35.99
C GLN A 176 -3.50 -46.87 37.41
N ARG A 177 -3.61 -45.61 37.83
CA ARG A 177 -4.10 -45.25 39.18
C ARG A 177 -5.57 -45.57 39.40
N LEU A 178 -6.41 -45.43 38.38
CA LEU A 178 -7.82 -45.81 38.45
C LEU A 178 -8.03 -47.32 38.34
N ASN A 179 -6.96 -48.10 38.13
CA ASN A 179 -6.98 -49.56 38.08
C ASN A 179 -8.07 -50.11 37.11
N ILE A 180 -8.34 -49.33 36.07
CA ILE A 180 -9.38 -49.58 35.06
C ILE A 180 -9.22 -50.96 34.41
N PRO A 181 -8.00 -51.45 34.11
CA PRO A 181 -7.83 -52.80 33.56
C PRO A 181 -8.37 -53.89 34.49
N GLN A 182 -8.08 -53.80 35.79
CA GLN A 182 -8.58 -54.76 36.78
C GLN A 182 -10.09 -54.64 36.96
N MET A 183 -10.64 -53.42 36.91
CA MET A 183 -12.09 -53.21 36.95
C MET A 183 -12.77 -53.80 35.70
N LEU A 184 -12.22 -53.60 34.50
CA LEU A 184 -12.75 -54.16 33.25
C LEU A 184 -12.66 -55.69 33.22
N GLU A 185 -11.55 -56.28 33.66
CA GLU A 185 -11.45 -57.74 33.82
C GLU A 185 -12.47 -58.27 34.82
N SER A 186 -12.69 -57.56 35.94
CA SER A 186 -13.68 -57.94 36.95
C SER A 186 -15.13 -57.80 36.46
N LEU A 187 -15.39 -56.85 35.56
CA LEU A 187 -16.69 -56.65 34.94
C LEU A 187 -16.93 -57.66 33.82
N GLN A 188 -15.91 -57.98 33.02
CA GLN A 188 -15.96 -59.01 31.98
C GLN A 188 -16.14 -60.40 32.58
N SER A 189 -15.38 -60.74 33.63
CA SER A 189 -15.52 -62.03 34.32
C SER A 189 -16.92 -62.18 34.92
N LYS A 190 -17.44 -61.14 35.57
CA LYS A 190 -18.83 -61.12 36.07
C LYS A 190 -19.87 -61.23 34.95
N ALA A 191 -19.66 -60.57 33.82
CA ALA A 191 -20.58 -60.67 32.67
C ALA A 191 -20.58 -62.10 32.08
N THR A 192 -19.41 -62.72 31.93
CA THR A 192 -19.34 -64.13 31.49
C THR A 192 -19.94 -65.11 32.51
N GLU A 193 -19.86 -64.83 33.81
CA GLU A 193 -20.53 -65.64 34.84
C GLU A 193 -22.07 -65.49 34.82
N LEU A 194 -22.58 -64.36 34.33
CA LEU A 194 -24.01 -64.11 34.18
C LEU A 194 -24.56 -64.77 32.89
N ASP A 195 -23.81 -64.74 31.79
CA ASP A 195 -24.18 -65.44 30.54
C ASP A 195 -24.16 -66.97 30.67
N ILE A 196 -23.41 -67.53 31.63
CA ILE A 196 -23.39 -68.98 31.92
C ILE A 196 -24.58 -69.41 32.81
N LYS A 197 -25.32 -68.46 33.39
CA LYS A 197 -26.44 -68.70 34.32
C LYS A 197 -27.83 -68.50 33.71
N GLU A 198 -27.94 -68.12 32.44
CA GLU A 198 -29.18 -68.23 31.63
C GLU A 198 -29.22 -69.56 30.86
#